data_AF-A0A937P971-F1
#
_entry.id   AF-A0A937P971-F1
#
_cell.length_a   1.000
_cell.length_b   1.000
_cell.length_c   1.000
_cell.angle_alpha   90.00
_cell.angle_beta   90.00
_cell.angle_gamma   90.00
#
_symmetry.space_group_name_H-M   'P 1'
#
loop_
_entity.id
_entity.type
_entity.pdbx_description
1 polymer ?
#
loop_
_entity_poly.entity_id
_entity_poly.type
_entity_poly.pdbx_seq_one_letter_code
_entity_poly.pdbx_strand_id
1 'polypeptide(L)'
;MGLDIKIPIGLMFTLLGLLLAVFGLSTLGNEELYVRSLNININLWTGLAMLVVGVFMLATSSFKPLARRIKEVTSEEEERI
;
A
#
# COMPACT_ATOMS: atom_id res chain seq x y z
N MET A 1 5.79 0.52 -22.12
CA MET A 1 4.75 0.92 -21.14
C MET A 1 5.42 0.97 -19.77
N GLY A 2 5.55 2.14 -19.15
CA GLY A 2 6.13 2.24 -17.80
C GLY A 2 5.11 1.76 -16.77
N LEU A 3 5.45 0.69 -16.04
CA LEU A 3 4.66 0.24 -14.90
C LEU A 3 4.77 1.31 -13.79
N ASP A 4 3.64 1.72 -13.21
CA ASP A 4 3.68 2.58 -12.01
C ASP A 4 4.34 1.80 -10.87
N ILE A 5 5.52 2.24 -10.45
CA ILE A 5 6.31 1.61 -9.39
C ILE A 5 5.55 1.50 -8.06
N LYS A 6 4.53 2.34 -7.86
CA LYS A 6 3.68 2.30 -6.66
C LYS A 6 2.89 0.99 -6.57
N ILE A 7 2.56 0.37 -7.70
CA ILE A 7 1.77 -0.87 -7.75
C ILE A 7 2.56 -2.07 -7.18
N PRO A 8 3.73 -2.46 -7.72
CA PRO A 8 4.47 -3.60 -7.19
C PRO A 8 4.95 -3.36 -5.75
N ILE A 9 5.40 -2.14 -5.43
CA ILE A 9 5.85 -1.80 -4.08
C ILE A 9 4.67 -1.84 -3.09
N GLY A 10 3.54 -1.19 -3.43
CA GLY A 10 2.34 -1.17 -2.60
C GLY A 10 1.76 -2.57 -2.37
N LEU A 11 1.76 -3.44 -3.39
CA LEU A 11 1.36 -4.85 -3.24
C LEU A 11 2.29 -5.60 -2.29
N MET A 12 3.60 -5.45 -2.42
CA MET A 12 4.56 -6.12 -1.52
C MET A 12 4.37 -5.70 -0.06
N PHE A 13 4.26 -4.41 0.22
CA PHE A 13 4.00 -3.90 1.57
C PHE A 13 2.65 -4.39 2.12
N THR A 14 1.61 -4.43 1.28
CA THR A 14 0.28 -4.88 1.70
C THR A 14 0.28 -6.38 2.01
N LEU A 15 0.88 -7.21 1.16
CA LEU A 15 0.92 -8.67 1.35
C LEU A 15 1.77 -9.07 2.56
N LEU A 16 2.98 -8.51 2.68
CA LEU A 16 3.85 -8.78 3.82
C LEU A 16 3.26 -8.22 5.11
N GLY A 17 2.70 -7.01 5.07
CA GLY A 17 1.98 -6.40 6.18
C GLY A 17 0.82 -7.26 6.67
N LEU A 18 0.02 -7.80 5.74
CA LEU A 18 -1.08 -8.70 6.06
C LEU A 18 -0.60 -9.98 6.73
N LEU A 19 0.46 -10.60 6.19
CA LEU A 19 1.06 -11.80 6.76
C LEU A 19 1.55 -11.56 8.19
N LEU A 20 2.28 -10.46 8.43
CA LEU A 20 2.76 -10.10 9.77
C LEU A 20 1.61 -9.75 10.73
N ALA A 21 0.59 -9.04 10.27
CA ALA A 21 -0.57 -8.72 11.09
C ALA A 21 -1.32 -9.99 11.52
N VAL A 22 -1.58 -10.91 10.59
CA VAL A 22 -2.22 -12.21 10.90
C VAL A 22 -1.36 -13.06 11.82
N PHE A 23 -0.05 -13.11 11.59
CA PHE A 23 0.87 -13.82 12.46
C PHE A 23 0.90 -13.22 13.88
N GLY A 24 0.98 -11.89 13.97
CA GLY A 24 0.93 -11.14 15.23
C GLY A 24 -0.38 -11.39 15.98
N LEU A 25 -1.53 -11.36 15.31
CA LEU A 25 -2.82 -11.71 15.91
C LEU A 25 -2.85 -13.16 16.41
N SER A 26 -2.31 -14.10 15.64
CA SER A 26 -2.23 -15.52 16.01
C SER A 26 -1.32 -15.78 17.22
N THR A 27 -0.42 -14.85 17.53
CA THR A 27 0.60 -14.99 18.58
C THR A 27 0.37 -14.08 19.79
N LEU A 28 -0.77 -13.37 19.86
CA LEU A 28 -1.12 -12.41 20.93
C LEU A 28 -0.92 -12.92 22.38
N GLY A 29 -1.15 -14.21 22.64
CA GLY A 29 -1.01 -14.81 23.97
C GLY A 29 0.35 -15.45 24.25
N ASN A 30 1.32 -15.35 23.34
CA ASN A 30 2.63 -15.97 23.49
C ASN A 30 3.68 -14.94 23.97
N GLU A 31 3.70 -14.68 25.28
CA GLU A 31 4.62 -13.72 25.89
C GLU A 31 6.09 -14.10 25.71
N GLU A 32 6.42 -15.41 25.74
CA GLU A 32 7.78 -15.91 25.56
C GLU A 32 8.39 -15.48 24.21
N LEU A 33 7.58 -15.45 23.16
CA LEU A 33 7.98 -15.04 21.82
C LEU A 33 8.37 -13.55 21.76
N TYR A 34 7.82 -12.71 22.64
CA TYR A 34 8.02 -11.25 22.64
C TYR A 34 8.95 -10.74 23.73
N VAL A 35 9.60 -11.61 24.51
CA VAL A 35 10.57 -11.19 25.54
C VAL A 35 11.68 -10.31 24.94
N ARG A 36 12.15 -10.66 23.74
CA ARG A 36 13.16 -9.88 22.99
C ARG A 36 12.64 -8.53 22.47
N SER A 37 11.33 -8.35 22.48
CA SER A 37 10.60 -7.18 22.01
C SER A 37 9.96 -6.40 23.17
N LEU A 38 10.46 -6.56 24.40
CA LEU A 38 9.92 -5.92 25.61
C LEU A 38 8.44 -6.29 25.86
N ASN A 39 8.05 -7.52 25.54
CA ASN A 39 6.68 -8.02 25.57
C ASN A 39 5.70 -7.24 24.68
N ILE A 40 6.22 -6.52 23.67
CA ILE A 40 5.41 -5.85 22.66
C ILE A 40 5.28 -6.76 21.44
N ASN A 41 4.06 -6.91 20.94
CA ASN A 41 3.78 -7.65 19.71
C ASN A 41 4.28 -6.88 18.47
N ILE A 42 5.58 -6.92 18.25
CA ILE A 42 6.24 -6.16 17.17
C ILE A 42 5.74 -6.60 15.79
N ASN A 43 5.36 -7.87 15.63
CA ASN A 43 4.82 -8.40 14.37
C ASN A 43 3.52 -7.71 14.00
N LEU A 44 2.60 -7.55 14.96
CA LEU A 44 1.32 -6.88 14.72
C LEU A 44 1.50 -5.39 14.41
N TRP A 45 2.32 -4.69 15.19
CA TRP A 45 2.55 -3.25 15.01
C TRP A 45 3.24 -2.94 13.69
N THR A 46 4.32 -3.67 13.35
CA THR A 46 5.03 -3.50 12.08
C THR A 46 4.17 -3.94 10.90
N GLY A 47 3.41 -5.04 11.03
CA GLY A 47 2.46 -5.50 10.03
C GLY A 47 1.39 -4.45 9.73
N LEU A 48 0.81 -3.83 10.76
CA LEU A 48 -0.18 -2.77 10.61
C LEU A 48 0.42 -1.51 9.96
N ALA A 49 1.63 -1.11 10.34
CA ALA A 49 2.32 0.01 9.71
C ALA A 49 2.58 -0.25 8.20
N MET A 50 3.02 -1.46 7.85
CA MET A 50 3.22 -1.87 6.46
C MET A 50 1.91 -1.89 5.67
N LEU A 51 0.81 -2.33 6.27
CA LEU A 51 -0.53 -2.30 5.65
C LEU A 51 -0.97 -0.87 5.34
N VAL A 52 -0.84 0.05 6.29
CA VAL A 52 -1.20 1.47 6.10
C VAL A 52 -0.41 2.05 4.93
N VAL A 53 0.90 1.85 4.89
CA VAL A 53 1.77 2.35 3.82
C VAL A 53 1.43 1.70 2.47
N GLY A 54 1.28 0.37 2.43
CA GLY A 54 0.98 -0.37 1.20
C GLY A 54 -0.37 0.02 0.59
N VAL A 55 -1.42 0.08 1.40
CA VAL A 55 -2.75 0.51 0.98
C VAL A 55 -2.73 1.97 0.52
N PHE A 56 -2.02 2.84 1.22
CA PHE A 56 -1.86 4.24 0.82
C PHE A 56 -1.18 4.37 -0.56
N MET A 57 -0.12 3.61 -0.81
CA MET A 57 0.55 3.59 -2.13
C MET A 57 -0.37 3.09 -3.24
N LEU A 58 -1.16 2.04 -2.99
CA LEU A 58 -2.11 1.51 -3.97
C LEU A 58 -3.27 2.48 -4.24
N ALA A 59 -3.81 3.12 -3.20
CA ALA A 59 -4.86 4.13 -3.32
C ALA A 59 -4.39 5.33 -4.16
N THR A 60 -3.16 5.78 -3.97
CA THR A 60 -2.58 6.92 -4.71
C THR A 60 -2.07 6.56 -6.12
N SER A 61 -1.97 5.27 -6.47
CA SER A 61 -1.63 4.83 -7.83
C SER A 61 -2.80 5.00 -8.81
N SER A 62 -4.05 4.90 -8.33
CA SER A 62 -5.25 5.01 -9.18
C SER A 62 -5.70 6.45 -9.47
N PHE A 63 -5.07 7.46 -8.88
CA PHE A 63 -5.37 8.88 -9.18
C PHE A 63 -4.91 9.22 -10.59
N LYS A 64 -5.81 9.06 -11.58
CA LYS A 64 -5.64 9.66 -12.90
C LYS A 64 -5.83 11.18 -12.75
N PRO A 65 -4.80 12.01 -12.99
CA PRO A 65 -4.98 13.45 -12.90
C PRO A 65 -6.00 13.88 -13.96
N LEU A 66 -6.99 14.68 -13.53
CA LEU A 66 -8.05 15.25 -14.36
C LEU A 66 -7.49 16.00 -15.60
N ALA A 67 -6.22 16.42 -15.53
CA ALA A 67 -5.45 17.01 -16.62
C ALA A 67 -5.42 16.16 -17.91
N ARG A 68 -5.56 14.83 -17.83
CA ARG A 68 -5.65 13.98 -19.04
C ARG A 68 -6.95 14.25 -19.82
N ARG A 69 -8.07 14.46 -19.12
CA ARG A 69 -9.37 14.75 -19.74
C ARG A 69 -9.40 16.11 -20.43
N ILE A 70 -8.77 17.11 -19.82
CA ILE A 70 -8.69 18.46 -20.41
C ILE A 70 -7.86 18.41 -21.69
N LYS A 71 -6.73 17.68 -21.67
CA LYS A 71 -5.87 17.54 -22.84
C LYS A 71 -6.58 16.83 -24.02
N GLU A 72 -7.34 15.77 -23.73
CA GLU A 72 -8.14 15.03 -24.73
C GLU A 72 -9.20 15.94 -25.39
N VAL A 73 -9.95 16.72 -24.58
CA VAL A 73 -10.98 17.64 -25.09
C VAL A 73 -10.38 18.73 -25.99
N THR A 74 -9.26 19.35 -25.59
CA THR A 74 -8.62 20.39 -26.41
C THR A 74 -8.04 19.86 -27.72
N SER A 75 -7.53 18.63 -27.75
CA SER A 75 -7.01 18.04 -29.00
C SER A 75 -8.11 17.65 -29.98
N GLU A 76 -9.29 17.22 -29.50
CA GLU A 76 -10.45 16.97 -30.35
C GLU A 76 -11.04 18.26 -30.94
N GLU A 77 -10.93 19.38 -30.22
CA GLU A 77 -11.35 20.70 -30.68
C GLU A 77 -10.40 21.25 -31.77
N GLU A 78 -9.07 21.08 -31.62
CA GLU A 78 -8.07 21.48 -32.62
C GLU A 78 -8.15 20.68 -33.93
N GLU A 79 -8.48 19.38 -33.88
CA GLU A 79 -8.65 18.54 -35.09
C GLU A 79 -9.94 18.86 -35.88
N ARG A 80 -10.90 19.58 -35.28
CA ARG A 80 -12.16 19.99 -35.93
C ARG A 80 -12.07 21.32 -36.69
N ILE A 81 -10.96 22.06 -36.55
CA ILE A 81 -10.73 23.37 -37.18
C ILE A 81 -9.83 23.21 -38.41
#